data_AF-A0A6L9ZPW1-F1
#
_entry.id   AF-A0A6L9ZPW1-F1
#
_cell.length_a   1.000
_cell.length_b   1.000
_cell.length_c   1.000
_cell.angle_alpha   90.00
_cell.angle_beta   90.00
_cell.angle_gamma   90.00
#
_symmetry.space_group_name_H-M   'P 1'
#
loop_
_entity.id
_entity.type
_entity.pdbx_description
1 polymer ?
#
loop_
_entity_poly.entity_id
_entity_poly.type
_entity_poly.pdbx_seq_one_letter_code
_entity_poly.pdbx_strand_id
1 'polypeptide(L)'
;MTKGDMNVHGFVLSFRNPEVLLDLDLLEDYHSERPPEENEYQRQKIDTFGLNGEYLCTAWSYLMLLEKVQLFGGKLLPSGFWTNH
;
A
#
# COMPACT_ATOMS: atom_id res chain seq x y z
N MET A 1 -0.76 2.69 3.78
CA MET A 1 -0.80 1.69 4.88
C MET A 1 0.62 1.41 5.36
N THR A 2 0.84 0.59 6.39
CA THR A 2 2.19 0.11 6.78
C THR A 2 2.20 -1.41 6.85
N LYS A 3 3.40 -2.01 6.78
CA LYS A 3 3.58 -3.45 7.01
C LYS A 3 3.16 -3.82 8.44
N GLY A 4 2.48 -4.95 8.58
CA GLY A 4 2.05 -5.53 9.86
C GLY A 4 1.36 -6.89 9.66
N ASP A 5 0.85 -7.45 10.74
CA ASP A 5 0.31 -8.84 10.76
C ASP A 5 -1.23 -8.89 10.69
N MET A 6 -1.89 -7.76 10.44
CA MET A 6 -3.35 -7.67 10.33
C MET A 6 -3.78 -7.54 8.88
N ASN A 7 -4.96 -8.10 8.58
CA ASN A 7 -5.54 -8.02 7.25
C ASN A 7 -6.02 -6.60 6.93
N VAL A 8 -5.83 -6.18 5.69
CA VAL A 8 -6.43 -4.98 5.10
C VAL A 8 -7.40 -5.43 4.01
N HIS A 9 -8.58 -4.85 4.01
CA HIS A 9 -9.66 -5.19 3.09
C HIS A 9 -9.90 -4.02 2.13
N GLY A 10 -10.07 -4.33 0.85
CA GLY A 10 -10.25 -3.33 -0.19
C GLY A 10 -10.47 -3.97 -1.56
N PHE A 11 -10.13 -3.23 -2.61
CA PHE A 11 -10.28 -3.66 -3.99
C PHE A 11 -8.91 -3.78 -4.67
N VAL A 12 -8.76 -4.79 -5.52
CA VAL A 12 -7.62 -4.91 -6.42
C VAL A 12 -8.02 -4.33 -7.78
N LEU A 13 -7.25 -3.35 -8.25
CA LEU A 13 -7.48 -2.69 -9.53
C LEU A 13 -6.52 -3.23 -10.59
N SER A 14 -7.01 -3.39 -11.81
CA SER A 14 -6.20 -3.70 -12.98
C SER A 14 -6.25 -2.57 -13.99
N PHE A 15 -5.10 -2.25 -14.57
CA PHE A 15 -4.96 -1.19 -15.55
C PHE A 15 -4.38 -1.76 -16.85
N ARG A 16 -4.86 -1.25 -17.99
CA ARG A 16 -4.37 -1.68 -19.31
C ARG A 16 -3.01 -1.06 -19.64
N ASN A 17 -2.79 0.20 -19.26
CA ASN A 17 -1.52 0.87 -19.46
C ASN A 17 -0.64 0.72 -18.20
N PRO A 18 0.53 0.06 -18.27
CA PRO A 18 1.44 -0.04 -17.13
C PRO A 18 2.06 1.31 -16.71
N GLU A 19 2.09 2.31 -17.60
CA GLU A 19 2.64 3.64 -17.30
C GLU A 19 1.87 4.38 -16.21
N VAL A 20 0.63 3.95 -15.89
CA VAL A 20 -0.13 4.48 -14.75
C VAL A 20 0.65 4.36 -13.42
N LEU A 21 1.57 3.40 -13.33
CA LEU A 21 2.42 3.26 -12.15
C LEU A 21 3.36 4.47 -11.97
N LEU A 22 3.77 5.14 -13.05
CA LEU A 22 4.60 6.35 -12.95
C LEU A 22 3.80 7.52 -12.37
N ASP A 23 2.54 7.66 -12.77
CA ASP A 23 1.65 8.68 -12.21
C ASP A 23 1.35 8.39 -10.74
N LEU A 24 1.14 7.12 -10.38
CA LEU A 24 0.97 6.69 -8.99
C LEU A 24 2.25 6.89 -8.16
N ASP A 25 3.43 6.60 -8.72
CA ASP A 25 4.73 6.83 -8.07
C ASP A 25 4.89 8.32 -7.71
N LEU A 26 4.49 9.22 -8.61
CA LEU A 26 4.51 10.67 -8.37
C LEU A 26 3.53 11.09 -7.26
N LEU A 27 2.31 10.54 -7.26
CA LEU A 27 1.28 10.87 -6.26
C LEU A 27 1.66 10.39 -4.85
N GLU A 28 2.32 9.24 -4.76
CA GLU A 28 2.71 8.59 -3.49
C GLU A 28 4.14 8.98 -3.04
N ASP A 29 4.75 9.97 -3.72
CA ASP A 29 6.14 10.42 -3.53
C ASP A 29 7.15 9.26 -3.42
N TYR A 30 7.09 8.35 -4.40
CA TYR A 30 7.99 7.21 -4.53
C TYR A 30 8.96 7.39 -5.71
N HIS A 31 10.24 7.12 -5.46
CA HIS A 31 11.27 7.01 -6.49
C HIS A 31 12.21 5.84 -6.17
N SER A 32 12.46 4.95 -7.14
CA SER A 32 13.22 3.71 -6.92
C SER A 32 14.70 3.92 -6.62
N GLU A 33 15.26 5.04 -7.05
CA GLU A 33 16.68 5.39 -6.82
C GLU A 33 16.90 6.17 -5.51
N ARG A 34 15.82 6.59 -4.83
CA ARG A 34 15.95 7.28 -3.54
C ARG A 34 16.17 6.26 -2.42
N PRO A 35 16.92 6.63 -1.37
CA PRO A 35 16.90 5.89 -0.12
C PRO A 35 15.45 5.71 0.37
N PRO A 36 15.10 4.54 0.95
CA PRO A 36 13.75 4.30 1.44
C PRO A 36 13.26 5.35 2.46
N GLU A 37 14.16 5.96 3.22
CA GLU A 37 13.84 6.97 4.21
C GLU A 37 13.35 8.28 3.57
N GLU A 38 13.73 8.54 2.32
CA GLU A 38 13.36 9.75 1.58
C GLU A 38 12.01 9.64 0.87
N ASN A 39 11.55 8.44 0.49
CA ASN A 39 10.21 8.29 -0.09
C ASN A 39 9.13 8.40 1.01
N GLU A 40 7.98 8.99 0.70
CA GLU A 40 6.83 8.98 1.61
C GLU A 40 6.26 7.56 1.75
N TYR A 41 6.08 6.89 0.61
CA TYR A 41 5.69 5.48 0.53
C TYR A 41 6.70 4.64 -0.24
N GLN A 42 6.77 3.35 0.11
CA GLN A 42 7.54 2.34 -0.61
C GLN A 42 6.63 1.51 -1.51
N ARG A 43 6.96 1.45 -2.80
CA ARG A 43 6.27 0.53 -3.72
C ARG A 43 6.74 -0.91 -3.50
N GLN A 44 5.80 -1.79 -3.20
CA GLN A 44 6.07 -3.21 -2.98
C GLN A 44 5.00 -4.09 -3.63
N LYS A 45 5.40 -5.30 -4.01
CA LYS A 45 4.46 -6.34 -4.44
C LYS A 45 3.95 -7.09 -3.22
N ILE A 46 2.63 -7.25 -3.13
CA ILE A 46 1.97 -8.01 -2.08
C ILE A 46 1.03 -9.04 -2.69
N ASP A 47 0.90 -10.18 -2.02
CA ASP A 47 -0.11 -11.16 -2.38
C ASP A 47 -1.47 -10.72 -1.86
N THR A 48 -2.49 -10.91 -2.70
CA THR A 48 -3.88 -10.55 -2.41
C THR A 48 -4.73 -11.80 -2.39
N PHE A 49 -5.75 -11.80 -1.53
CA PHE A 49 -6.61 -12.95 -1.27
C PHE A 49 -8.06 -12.53 -1.36
N GLY A 50 -8.92 -13.46 -1.80
CA GLY A 50 -10.36 -13.30 -1.79
C GLY A 50 -10.89 -13.32 -0.36
N LEU A 51 -12.16 -12.96 -0.18
CA LEU A 51 -12.80 -12.99 1.15
C LEU A 51 -12.89 -14.40 1.75
N ASN A 52 -12.75 -15.44 0.93
CA ASN A 52 -12.64 -16.84 1.34
C ASN A 52 -11.21 -17.27 1.71
N GLY A 53 -10.22 -16.37 1.63
CA GLY A 53 -8.82 -16.64 1.89
C GLY A 53 -8.05 -17.28 0.73
N GLU A 54 -8.68 -17.46 -0.44
CA GLU A 54 -8.00 -18.00 -1.61
C GLU A 54 -7.11 -16.94 -2.27
N TYR A 55 -5.91 -17.34 -2.70
CA TYR A 55 -5.01 -16.45 -3.43
C TYR A 55 -5.66 -15.95 -4.73
N LEU A 56 -5.60 -14.64 -4.96
CA LEU A 56 -6.10 -14.01 -6.18
C LEU A 56 -4.96 -13.68 -7.13
N CYS A 57 -4.06 -12.80 -6.70
CA CYS A 57 -2.92 -12.35 -7.49
C CYS A 57 -1.91 -11.59 -6.62
N THR A 58 -0.72 -11.36 -7.16
CA THR A 58 0.22 -10.38 -6.61
C THR A 58 -0.06 -9.01 -7.24
N ALA A 59 -0.25 -7.99 -6.41
CA ALA A 59 -0.52 -6.61 -6.83
C ALA A 59 0.55 -5.65 -6.29
N TRP A 60 0.70 -4.50 -6.95
CA TRP A 60 1.50 -3.39 -6.42
C TRP A 60 0.73 -2.69 -5.29
N SER A 61 1.44 -2.33 -4.22
CA SER A 61 0.92 -1.49 -3.13
C SER A 61 1.98 -0.50 -2.67
N TYR A 62 1.52 0.54 -1.98
CA TYR A 62 2.35 1.59 -1.39
C TYR A 62 2.28 1.51 0.13
N LEU A 63 3.43 1.24 0.74
CA LEU A 63 3.60 1.04 2.19
C LEU A 63 4.47 2.15 2.77
N MET A 64 3.94 2.90 3.72
CA MET A 64 4.72 3.83 4.53
C MET A 64 5.52 3.05 5.58
N LEU A 65 6.72 3.53 5.90
CA LEU A 65 7.53 2.99 7.00
C LEU A 65 6.83 3.25 8.35
N LEU A 66 6.92 2.30 9.27
CA LEU A 66 6.23 2.39 10.56
C LEU A 66 6.66 3.64 11.35
N GLU A 67 7.94 3.99 11.28
CA GLU A 67 8.52 5.17 11.91
C GLU A 67 7.86 6.46 11.39
N LYS A 68 7.57 6.54 10.08
CA LYS A 68 6.85 7.68 9.48
C LYS A 68 5.38 7.72 9.89
N VAL A 69 4.71 6.57 9.93
CA VAL A 69 3.32 6.49 10.43
C VAL A 69 3.23 7.00 11.86
N GLN A 70 4.19 6.64 12.72
CA GLN A 70 4.26 7.12 14.10
C GLN A 70 4.52 8.63 14.15
N LEU A 71 5.46 9.14 13.34
CA LEU A 71 5.76 10.57 13.26
C LEU A 71 4.53 11.41 12.86
N PHE A 72 3.72 10.91 11.92
CA PHE A 72 2.50 11.58 11.47
C PHE A 72 1.28 11.36 12.38
N GLY A 73 1.43 10.63 13.50
CA GLY A 73 0.33 10.37 14.43
C GLY A 73 -0.75 9.46 13.83
N GLY A 74 -0.34 8.51 12.98
CA GLY A 74 -1.24 7.54 12.35
C GLY A 74 -2.03 6.74 13.38
N LYS A 75 -3.27 6.40 13.03
CA LYS A 75 -4.16 5.61 13.88
C LYS A 75 -4.26 4.19 13.37
N LEU A 76 -4.16 3.23 14.30
CA LEU A 76 -4.42 1.84 13.99
C LEU A 76 -5.90 1.63 13.68
N LEU A 77 -6.18 0.94 12.58
CA LEU A 77 -7.52 0.49 12.23
C LEU A 77 -7.57 -1.05 12.30
N PRO A 78 -7.97 -1.63 13.45
CA PRO A 78 -7.89 -3.08 13.66
C PRO A 78 -8.80 -3.91 12.72
N SER A 79 -9.88 -3.32 12.23
CA SER A 79 -10.77 -3.99 11.26
C SER A 79 -10.12 -4.18 9.89
N GLY A 80 -9.10 -3.38 9.56
CA GLY A 80 -8.53 -3.29 8.23
C GLY A 80 -9.52 -2.82 7.15
N PHE A 81 -10.73 -2.42 7.52
CA PHE A 81 -11.80 -2.05 6.61
C PHE A 81 -12.15 -0.58 6.82
N TRP A 82 -11.90 0.24 5.79
CA TRP A 82 -12.24 1.66 5.79
C TRP A 82 -13.74 1.83 5.49
N THR A 83 -14.50 2.39 6.43
CA THR A 83 -15.97 2.51 6.34
C THR A 83 -16.46 3.91 5.97
N ASN A 84 -15.61 4.77 5.40
CA ASN A 84 -15.76 6.24 5.38
C ASN A 84 -15.73 6.86 6.79
N HIS A 85 -15.09 8.02 6.87
CA HIS A 85 -15.18 8.97 7.99
C HIS A 85 -15.74 10.28 7.46
#